data_AF-A0A954ZR33-F1
#
_entry.id   AF-A0A954ZR33-F1
#
_cell.length_a   1.000
_cell.length_b   1.000
_cell.length_c   1.000
_cell.angle_alpha   90.00
_cell.angle_beta   90.00
_cell.angle_gamma   90.00
#
_symmetry.space_group_name_H-M   'P 1'
#
loop_
_entity.id
_entity.type
_entity.pdbx_description
1 polymer ?
#
loop_
_entity_poly.entity_id
_entity_poly.type
_entity_poly.pdbx_seq_one_letter_code
_entity_poly.pdbx_strand_id
1 'polypeptide(L)'
;MGGIDRRVDKVLAERSNELGAFVTPTTIRGSGDAETDQRRQAAKTIATENPSPEDLEYTPADEARDAQARLDGYLAEQTTEAMELSLAEALRISQSQSREFLSAQEDYVLAAITLLIQRHRFDPRLFNTTTVEVGGAGDEGQFTSVLSILNELGVTKQFERGGQVAASWILNASEDLRTGATDRYTQSSEIVLSGNFPLLRGAGTVASEGLIQAERNVVYAARTFERFRRQLFVSIASDYIRLLQQLASIQNQERRIESLELLLAETQAKADAGQVRGFEISIAESDLLQAQASLAGLRDSYRFSEDRFKIRIGLPVDQAVHVSPMQLMLPDPDIGLDEAMRRALEFRLDLQNSRDRVLDARRAVSNARNDILPDLDVNARVGLPTDPDEDEGRLGFDPDELSYSAGIMLDLPLDRLEEK
;
A
#
# COMPACT_ATOMS: atom_id res chain seq x y z
N MET A 1 -12.97 2.44 18.69
CA MET A 1 -12.71 2.08 17.28
C MET A 1 -13.93 2.27 16.36
N GLY A 2 -15.18 1.95 16.77
CA GLY A 2 -16.36 2.03 15.88
C GLY A 2 -16.84 3.42 15.39
N GLY A 3 -16.08 4.49 15.61
CA GLY A 3 -16.35 5.82 15.03
C GLY A 3 -15.60 6.08 13.73
N ILE A 4 -14.42 5.46 13.56
CA ILE A 4 -13.63 5.54 12.34
C ILE A 4 -14.24 4.62 11.28
N ASP A 5 -14.61 3.40 11.67
CA ASP A 5 -15.28 2.44 10.77
C ASP A 5 -16.58 3.00 10.17
N ARG A 6 -17.43 3.64 10.98
CA ARG A 6 -18.65 4.29 10.47
C ARG A 6 -18.38 5.42 9.48
N ARG A 7 -17.26 6.13 9.65
CA ARG A 7 -16.88 7.23 8.75
C ARG A 7 -16.29 6.68 7.45
N VAL A 8 -15.49 5.61 7.54
CA VAL A 8 -14.96 4.89 6.38
C VAL A 8 -16.10 4.22 5.60
N ASP A 9 -17.03 3.54 6.27
CA ASP A 9 -18.21 2.92 5.65
C ASP A 9 -19.11 3.96 4.98
N LYS A 10 -19.30 5.13 5.60
CA LYS A 10 -20.07 6.22 4.98
C LYS A 10 -19.37 6.75 3.73
N VAL A 11 -18.05 6.95 3.77
CA VAL A 11 -17.27 7.40 2.61
C VAL A 11 -17.25 6.35 1.52
N LEU A 12 -17.14 5.06 1.86
CA LEU A 12 -17.20 3.95 0.90
C LEU A 12 -18.59 3.80 0.29
N ALA A 13 -19.66 3.96 1.06
CA ALA A 13 -21.04 3.93 0.56
C ALA A 13 -21.36 5.15 -0.31
N GLU A 14 -20.90 6.35 0.07
CA GLU A 14 -21.03 7.56 -0.74
C GLU A 14 -20.25 7.41 -2.07
N ARG A 15 -19.01 6.89 -2.02
CA ARG A 15 -18.20 6.60 -3.22
C ARG A 15 -18.81 5.49 -4.09
N SER A 16 -19.37 4.45 -3.49
CA SER A 16 -20.04 3.36 -4.19
C SER A 16 -21.33 3.83 -4.89
N ASN A 17 -22.06 4.77 -4.29
CA ASN A 17 -23.24 5.37 -4.90
C ASN A 17 -22.88 6.37 -6.01
N GLU A 18 -21.74 7.07 -5.90
CA GLU A 18 -21.19 7.92 -6.98
C GLU A 18 -20.73 7.11 -8.20
N LEU A 19 -20.40 5.82 -8.03
CA LEU A 19 -19.88 4.94 -9.09
C LEU A 19 -20.96 4.23 -9.94
N GLY A 20 -22.25 4.46 -9.67
CA GLY A 20 -23.35 3.87 -10.42
C GLY A 20 -23.59 2.39 -10.11
N ALA A 21 -24.84 1.94 -10.22
CA ALA A 21 -25.27 0.58 -9.92
C ALA A 21 -24.81 -0.43 -11.00
N PHE A 22 -23.51 -0.65 -11.09
CA PHE A 22 -22.93 -1.80 -11.78
C PHE A 22 -22.52 -2.81 -10.73
N VAL A 23 -22.95 -4.05 -10.92
CA VAL A 23 -22.81 -5.17 -9.99
C VAL A 23 -21.34 -5.36 -9.61
N THR A 24 -20.88 -4.71 -8.53
CA THR A 24 -19.79 -5.25 -7.73
C THR A 24 -20.21 -6.67 -7.36
N PRO A 25 -19.31 -7.67 -7.40
CA PRO A 25 -19.61 -8.94 -6.75
C PRO A 25 -20.06 -8.56 -5.36
N THR A 26 -21.28 -8.90 -4.99
CA THR A 26 -21.70 -8.83 -3.59
C THR A 26 -20.61 -9.58 -2.86
N THR A 27 -19.75 -8.86 -2.13
CA THR A 27 -18.95 -9.51 -1.11
C THR A 27 -20.00 -10.24 -0.30
N ILE A 28 -19.99 -11.57 -0.37
CA ILE A 28 -20.75 -12.40 0.56
C ILE A 28 -20.09 -12.08 1.89
N ARG A 29 -20.52 -10.99 2.52
CA ARG A 29 -20.17 -10.66 3.88
C ARG A 29 -20.92 -11.73 4.63
N GLY A 30 -20.22 -12.82 4.93
CA GLY A 30 -20.70 -13.75 5.93
C GLY A 30 -21.13 -12.89 7.10
N SER A 31 -22.38 -13.05 7.53
CA SER A 31 -22.95 -12.40 8.69
C SER A 31 -22.27 -12.93 9.96
N GLY A 32 -20.95 -12.77 10.04
CA GLY A 32 -20.14 -13.16 11.16
C GLY A 32 -20.25 -12.05 12.20
N ASP A 33 -20.75 -12.39 13.37
CA ASP A 33 -20.63 -11.54 14.55
C ASP A 33 -19.15 -11.14 14.73
N ALA A 34 -18.89 -9.95 15.30
CA ALA A 34 -17.53 -9.39 15.44
C ALA A 34 -16.52 -10.34 16.14
N GLU A 35 -17.01 -11.27 16.97
CA GLU A 35 -16.22 -12.35 17.57
C GLU A 35 -15.66 -13.35 16.54
N THR A 36 -16.43 -13.64 15.49
CA THR A 36 -16.09 -14.59 14.42
C THR A 36 -14.97 -14.04 13.54
N ASP A 37 -15.00 -12.73 13.25
CA ASP A 37 -13.97 -12.07 12.46
C ASP A 37 -12.64 -11.95 13.22
N GLN A 38 -12.67 -11.70 14.53
CA GLN A 38 -11.46 -11.73 15.35
C GLN A 38 -10.81 -13.12 15.41
N ARG A 39 -11.62 -14.20 15.53
CA ARG A 39 -11.11 -15.58 15.49
C ARG A 39 -10.53 -15.94 14.13
N ARG A 40 -11.13 -15.47 13.02
CA ARG A 40 -10.56 -15.64 11.66
C ARG A 40 -9.26 -14.86 11.48
N GLN A 41 -9.15 -13.65 12.01
CA GLN A 41 -7.93 -12.84 11.96
C GLN A 41 -6.77 -13.47 12.76
N ALA A 42 -7.08 -14.18 13.84
CA ALA A 42 -6.08 -14.89 14.67
C ALA A 42 -5.79 -16.33 14.20
N ALA A 43 -6.50 -16.84 13.19
CA ALA A 43 -6.34 -18.20 12.71
C ALA A 43 -5.01 -18.34 11.95
N LYS A 44 -4.10 -19.17 12.47
CA LYS A 44 -2.81 -19.49 11.81
C LYS A 44 -2.98 -20.23 10.48
N THR A 45 -4.14 -20.82 10.26
CA THR A 45 -4.51 -21.52 9.02
C THR A 45 -5.90 -21.06 8.62
N ILE A 46 -5.98 -20.35 7.50
CA ILE A 46 -7.24 -19.97 6.87
C ILE A 46 -7.61 -21.11 5.92
N ALA A 47 -8.78 -21.73 6.12
CA ALA A 47 -9.26 -22.75 5.20
C ALA A 47 -9.71 -22.08 3.89
N THR A 48 -9.30 -22.65 2.75
CA THR A 48 -9.83 -22.22 1.45
C THR A 48 -11.25 -22.76 1.31
N GLU A 49 -12.25 -21.87 1.25
CA GLU A 49 -13.66 -22.24 0.97
C GLU A 49 -13.87 -22.45 -0.54
N ASN A 50 -13.09 -23.33 -1.14
CA ASN A 50 -13.33 -23.74 -2.53
C ASN A 50 -14.28 -24.95 -2.53
N PRO A 51 -15.32 -24.97 -3.37
CA PRO A 51 -16.10 -26.18 -3.60
C PRO A 51 -15.20 -27.32 -4.09
N SER A 52 -15.56 -28.57 -3.82
CA SER A 52 -14.84 -29.72 -4.36
C SER A 52 -14.87 -29.68 -5.90
N PRO A 53 -13.87 -30.20 -6.62
CA PRO A 53 -13.95 -30.34 -8.07
C PRO A 53 -15.20 -31.06 -8.57
N GLU A 54 -15.78 -31.91 -7.72
CA GLU A 54 -17.03 -32.66 -7.99
C GLU A 54 -18.29 -31.78 -7.90
N ASP A 55 -18.23 -30.69 -7.13
CA ASP A 55 -19.33 -29.72 -6.98
C ASP A 55 -19.31 -28.64 -8.08
N LEU A 56 -18.25 -28.61 -8.91
CA LEU A 56 -18.12 -27.70 -10.04
C LEU A 56 -18.82 -28.30 -11.26
N GLU A 57 -20.13 -28.09 -11.35
CA GLU A 57 -20.90 -28.47 -12.53
C GLU A 57 -20.57 -27.55 -13.72
N TYR A 58 -19.98 -28.13 -14.77
CA TYR A 58 -19.76 -27.45 -16.05
C TYR A 58 -20.81 -27.91 -17.06
N THR A 59 -21.69 -27.00 -17.47
CA THR A 59 -22.61 -27.24 -18.58
C THR A 59 -21.95 -26.83 -19.90
N PRO A 60 -21.65 -27.77 -20.81
CA PRO A 60 -21.04 -27.45 -22.10
C PRO A 60 -21.93 -26.50 -22.89
N ALA A 61 -21.27 -25.56 -23.57
CA ALA A 61 -21.96 -24.68 -24.48
C ALA A 61 -22.43 -25.47 -25.72
N ASP A 62 -23.73 -25.41 -26.03
CA ASP A 62 -24.32 -25.97 -27.26
C ASP A 62 -23.54 -25.57 -28.54
N GLU A 63 -23.23 -26.53 -29.40
CA GLU A 63 -22.41 -26.36 -30.61
C GLU A 63 -23.13 -25.55 -31.70
N ALA A 64 -24.47 -25.54 -31.68
CA ALA A 64 -25.30 -24.80 -32.64
C ALA A 64 -25.52 -23.31 -32.28
N ARG A 65 -24.77 -22.80 -31.30
CA ARG A 65 -24.91 -21.41 -30.86
C ARG A 65 -24.49 -20.45 -31.97
N ASP A 66 -25.40 -19.54 -32.32
CA ASP A 66 -25.08 -18.37 -33.15
C ASP A 66 -24.21 -17.40 -32.32
N ALA A 67 -22.91 -17.69 -32.29
CA ALA A 67 -21.91 -16.85 -31.65
C ALA A 67 -21.89 -15.46 -32.28
N GLN A 68 -22.26 -15.35 -33.55
CA GLN A 68 -22.26 -14.13 -34.34
C GLN A 68 -23.41 -13.21 -33.92
N ALA A 69 -24.64 -13.72 -33.79
CA ALA A 69 -25.77 -12.95 -33.27
C ALA A 69 -25.57 -12.48 -31.82
N ARG A 70 -24.89 -13.28 -30.98
CA ARG A 70 -24.52 -12.84 -29.62
C ARG A 70 -23.47 -11.73 -29.67
N LEU A 71 -22.49 -11.84 -30.56
CA LEU A 71 -21.47 -10.82 -30.79
C LEU A 71 -22.11 -9.52 -31.31
N ASP A 72 -23.09 -9.63 -32.21
CA ASP A 72 -23.86 -8.51 -32.74
C ASP A 72 -24.76 -7.87 -31.67
N GLY A 73 -25.31 -8.67 -30.75
CA GLY A 73 -26.03 -8.17 -29.56
C GLY A 73 -25.13 -7.35 -28.63
N TYR A 74 -23.92 -7.84 -28.34
CA TYR A 74 -22.91 -7.06 -27.60
C TYR A 74 -22.50 -5.77 -28.35
N LEU A 75 -22.46 -5.81 -29.68
CA LEU A 75 -22.16 -4.65 -30.51
C LEU A 75 -23.28 -3.59 -30.49
N ALA A 76 -24.54 -4.01 -30.40
CA ALA A 76 -25.70 -3.11 -30.40
C ALA A 76 -25.95 -2.45 -29.03
N GLU A 77 -25.64 -3.11 -27.91
CA GLU A 77 -25.78 -2.53 -26.56
C GLU A 77 -24.71 -1.45 -26.26
N GLN A 78 -23.52 -1.56 -26.85
CA GLN A 78 -22.40 -0.63 -26.63
C GLN A 78 -22.53 0.72 -27.38
N THR A 79 -23.50 0.86 -28.28
CA THR A 79 -23.59 2.06 -29.15
C THR A 79 -24.33 3.25 -28.54
N THR A 80 -24.98 3.14 -27.38
CA THR A 80 -25.89 4.22 -26.96
C THR A 80 -25.18 5.40 -26.29
N GLU A 81 -24.03 5.21 -25.61
CA GLU A 81 -23.16 6.29 -25.09
C GLU A 81 -21.68 5.84 -24.96
N ALA A 82 -20.96 5.70 -26.09
CA ALA A 82 -19.54 5.37 -26.05
C ALA A 82 -18.69 6.59 -25.63
N MET A 83 -17.83 6.42 -24.62
CA MET A 83 -16.96 7.49 -24.13
C MET A 83 -15.82 7.74 -25.13
N GLU A 84 -15.61 8.99 -25.55
CA GLU A 84 -14.44 9.36 -26.33
C GLU A 84 -13.16 9.27 -25.49
N LEU A 85 -12.24 8.41 -25.90
CA LEU A 85 -10.98 8.15 -25.20
C LEU A 85 -9.81 8.77 -25.98
N SER A 86 -9.48 10.01 -25.62
CA SER A 86 -8.24 10.67 -26.05
C SER A 86 -7.03 10.20 -25.23
N LEU A 87 -5.81 10.41 -25.73
CA LEU A 87 -4.59 10.12 -24.96
C LEU A 87 -4.57 10.89 -23.62
N ALA A 88 -4.95 12.17 -23.65
CA ALA A 88 -5.00 13.00 -22.44
C ALA A 88 -5.99 12.42 -21.42
N GLU A 89 -7.14 11.94 -21.88
CA GLU A 89 -8.16 11.34 -21.03
C GLU A 89 -7.71 9.99 -20.48
N ALA A 90 -7.09 9.14 -21.29
CA ALA A 90 -6.49 7.88 -20.83
C ALA A 90 -5.41 8.11 -19.76
N LEU A 91 -4.56 9.11 -19.93
CA LEU A 91 -3.55 9.50 -18.93
C LEU A 91 -4.18 10.04 -17.65
N ARG A 92 -5.27 10.82 -17.76
CA ARG A 92 -6.02 11.34 -16.61
C ARG A 92 -6.64 10.21 -15.80
N ILE A 93 -7.36 9.31 -16.47
CA ILE A 93 -8.00 8.13 -15.86
C ILE A 93 -6.95 7.24 -15.21
N SER A 94 -5.83 6.98 -15.89
CA SER A 94 -4.78 6.13 -15.33
C SER A 94 -4.22 6.64 -14.01
N GLN A 95 -4.12 7.96 -13.81
CA GLN A 95 -3.60 8.52 -12.56
C GLN A 95 -4.60 8.42 -11.40
N SER A 96 -5.90 8.35 -11.67
CA SER A 96 -6.92 8.27 -10.62
C SER A 96 -7.38 6.83 -10.35
N GLN A 97 -7.31 5.95 -11.34
CA GLN A 97 -7.96 4.63 -11.28
C GLN A 97 -7.01 3.46 -11.56
N SER A 98 -5.84 3.67 -12.18
CA SER A 98 -4.95 2.53 -12.46
C SER A 98 -4.37 1.96 -11.17
N ARG A 99 -4.46 0.63 -11.03
CA ARG A 99 -3.92 -0.07 -9.86
C ARG A 99 -2.42 0.12 -9.73
N GLU A 100 -1.69 0.10 -10.85
CA GLU A 100 -0.24 0.30 -10.85
C GLU A 100 0.16 1.69 -10.32
N PHE A 101 -0.60 2.75 -10.65
CA PHE A 101 -0.34 4.08 -10.12
C PHE A 101 -0.69 4.20 -8.63
N LEU A 102 -1.84 3.68 -8.23
CA LEU A 102 -2.28 3.70 -6.84
C LEU A 102 -1.31 2.94 -5.94
N SER A 103 -0.86 1.75 -6.33
CA SER A 103 0.13 0.99 -5.55
C SER A 103 1.47 1.73 -5.43
N ALA A 104 1.96 2.33 -6.51
CA ALA A 104 3.20 3.12 -6.45
C ALA A 104 3.06 4.38 -5.56
N GLN A 105 1.86 4.99 -5.53
CA GLN A 105 1.56 6.10 -4.64
C GLN A 105 1.48 5.64 -3.17
N GLU A 106 0.85 4.49 -2.91
CA GLU A 106 0.76 3.89 -1.58
C GLU A 106 2.14 3.58 -1.02
N ASP A 107 3.05 3.01 -1.81
CA ASP A 107 4.44 2.77 -1.40
C ASP A 107 5.15 4.06 -0.95
N TYR A 108 4.92 5.17 -1.66
CA TYR A 108 5.45 6.48 -1.27
C TYR A 108 4.80 7.00 0.02
N VAL A 109 3.48 6.87 0.16
CA VAL A 109 2.75 7.26 1.36
C VAL A 109 3.18 6.46 2.58
N LEU A 110 3.42 5.15 2.44
CA LEU A 110 3.93 4.29 3.52
C LEU A 110 5.32 4.73 4.01
N ALA A 111 6.20 5.17 3.09
CA ALA A 111 7.48 5.75 3.48
C ALA A 111 7.29 7.05 4.29
N ALA A 112 6.34 7.91 3.89
CA ALA A 112 6.01 9.13 4.62
C ALA A 112 5.40 8.85 6.00
N ILE A 113 4.49 7.87 6.11
CA ILE A 113 3.93 7.42 7.39
C ILE A 113 5.03 6.89 8.30
N THR A 114 5.95 6.09 7.78
CA THR A 114 7.11 5.60 8.53
C THR A 114 7.94 6.75 9.10
N LEU A 115 8.18 7.80 8.30
CA LEU A 115 8.86 9.02 8.78
C LEU A 115 8.06 9.73 9.89
N LEU A 116 6.74 9.87 9.74
CA LEU A 116 5.91 10.48 10.78
C LEU A 116 5.98 9.70 12.10
N ILE A 117 5.97 8.37 12.03
CA ILE A 117 6.14 7.50 13.21
C ILE A 117 7.51 7.73 13.85
N GLN A 118 8.59 7.84 13.06
CA GLN A 118 9.92 8.14 13.61
C GLN A 118 9.97 9.51 14.28
N ARG A 119 9.44 10.55 13.63
CA ARG A 119 9.39 11.91 14.20
C ARG A 119 8.62 11.95 15.51
N HIS A 120 7.50 11.23 15.58
CA HIS A 120 6.68 11.16 16.78
C HIS A 120 7.41 10.58 18.00
N ARG A 121 8.50 9.81 17.82
CA ARG A 121 9.32 9.32 18.94
C ARG A 121 10.07 10.45 19.66
N PHE A 122 10.37 11.53 18.95
CA PHE A 122 11.07 12.72 19.46
C PHE A 122 10.10 13.80 19.97
N ASP A 123 8.80 13.64 19.71
CA ASP A 123 7.75 14.46 20.31
C ASP A 123 7.42 13.96 21.74
N PRO A 124 6.83 14.81 22.60
CA PRO A 124 6.26 14.36 23.86
C PRO A 124 5.13 13.35 23.61
N ARG A 125 5.29 12.12 24.09
CA ARG A 125 4.33 11.03 23.96
C ARG A 125 3.64 10.76 25.28
N LEU A 126 2.33 10.95 25.30
CA LEU A 126 1.48 10.62 26.44
C LEU A 126 1.15 9.13 26.43
N PHE A 127 1.17 8.49 27.60
CA PHE A 127 0.75 7.11 27.78
C PHE A 127 -0.01 6.96 29.10
N ASN A 128 -0.88 5.96 29.14
CA ASN A 128 -1.56 5.54 30.36
C ASN A 128 -1.59 4.01 30.40
N THR A 129 -0.97 3.44 31.43
CA THR A 129 -0.94 2.01 31.68
C THR A 129 -1.69 1.70 32.96
N THR A 130 -2.69 0.82 32.90
CA THR A 130 -3.35 0.27 34.09
C THR A 130 -3.04 -1.21 34.18
N THR A 131 -2.36 -1.61 35.23
CA THR A 131 -2.07 -3.00 35.57
C THR A 131 -2.92 -3.40 36.76
N VAL A 132 -3.58 -4.55 36.66
CA VAL A 132 -4.30 -5.18 37.76
C VAL A 132 -3.67 -6.54 37.99
N GLU A 133 -3.17 -6.76 39.19
CA GLU A 133 -2.47 -7.98 39.56
C GLU A 133 -3.03 -8.53 40.87
N VAL A 134 -3.21 -9.85 40.92
CA VAL A 134 -3.50 -10.56 42.16
C VAL A 134 -2.28 -11.39 42.50
N GLY A 135 -1.55 -10.95 43.52
CA GLY A 135 -0.39 -11.66 44.05
C GLY A 135 -0.78 -12.41 45.30
N GLY A 136 -0.18 -13.58 45.54
CA GLY A 136 -0.37 -14.28 46.80
C GLY A 136 0.90 -14.97 47.28
N ALA A 137 1.13 -14.91 48.58
CA ALA A 137 2.22 -15.61 49.24
C ALA A 137 1.63 -16.62 50.22
N GLY A 138 2.17 -17.84 50.21
CA GLY A 138 1.75 -18.92 51.08
C GLY A 138 2.83 -19.25 52.11
N ASP A 139 2.45 -19.37 53.38
CA ASP A 139 3.29 -19.90 54.45
C ASP A 139 2.50 -20.91 55.30
N GLU A 140 3.08 -22.09 55.55
CA GLU A 140 2.47 -23.20 56.31
C GLU A 140 0.99 -23.51 55.98
N GLY A 141 0.59 -23.37 54.70
CA GLY A 141 -0.78 -23.63 54.23
C GLY A 141 -1.76 -22.47 54.45
N GLN A 142 -1.30 -21.33 54.97
CA GLN A 142 -2.00 -20.06 54.93
C GLN A 142 -1.63 -19.33 53.65
N PHE A 143 -2.62 -18.88 52.89
CA PHE A 143 -2.41 -18.07 51.70
C PHE A 143 -2.97 -16.67 51.95
N THR A 144 -2.12 -15.65 51.77
CA THR A 144 -2.54 -14.25 51.70
C THR A 144 -2.62 -13.87 50.24
N SER A 145 -3.74 -13.29 49.82
CA SER A 145 -3.96 -12.82 48.46
C SER A 145 -4.17 -11.31 48.49
N VAL A 146 -3.36 -10.57 47.75
CA VAL A 146 -3.43 -9.11 47.63
C VAL A 146 -3.84 -8.78 46.21
N LEU A 147 -4.92 -8.01 46.07
CA LEU A 147 -5.25 -7.32 44.83
C LEU A 147 -4.46 -6.02 44.77
N SER A 148 -3.77 -5.77 43.67
CA SER A 148 -3.06 -4.53 43.42
C SER A 148 -3.49 -3.93 42.09
N ILE A 149 -3.69 -2.62 42.08
CA ILE A 149 -4.04 -1.82 40.92
C ILE A 149 -2.99 -0.73 40.81
N LEU A 150 -2.17 -0.82 39.77
CA LEU A 150 -1.16 0.18 39.42
C LEU A 150 -1.66 0.95 38.20
N ASN A 151 -1.81 2.26 38.31
CA ASN A 151 -2.06 3.14 37.17
C ASN A 151 -0.89 4.10 36.98
N GLU A 152 -0.28 4.10 35.81
CA GLU A 152 0.80 5.01 35.43
C GLU A 152 0.33 5.89 34.27
N LEU A 153 0.14 7.18 34.56
CA LEU A 153 -0.11 8.21 33.57
C LEU A 153 1.17 9.00 33.35
N GLY A 154 1.72 9.03 32.14
CA GLY A 154 3.00 9.68 31.90
C GLY A 154 3.15 10.36 30.55
N VAL A 155 4.20 11.16 30.46
CA VAL A 155 4.73 11.73 29.22
C VAL A 155 6.20 11.37 29.09
N THR A 156 6.60 10.86 27.93
CA THR A 156 8.00 10.55 27.62
C THR A 156 8.46 11.31 26.38
N LYS A 157 9.73 11.72 26.35
CA LYS A 157 10.35 12.39 25.19
C LYS A 157 11.78 11.90 24.99
N GLN A 158 12.08 11.46 23.76
CA GLN A 158 13.43 11.11 23.33
C GLN A 158 14.15 12.31 22.70
N PHE A 159 15.47 12.40 22.83
CA PHE A 159 16.29 13.44 22.21
C PHE A 159 17.09 12.93 21.01
N GLU A 160 17.30 13.80 20.02
CA GLU A 160 18.01 13.46 18.77
C GLU A 160 19.47 13.04 18.97
N ARG A 161 20.13 13.53 20.04
CA ARG A 161 21.51 13.18 20.38
C ARG A 161 21.64 12.01 21.36
N GLY A 162 20.52 11.34 21.64
CA GLY A 162 20.46 10.25 22.60
C GLY A 162 19.82 10.66 23.91
N GLY A 163 19.34 9.64 24.60
CA GLY A 163 18.67 9.76 25.88
C GLY A 163 17.20 10.14 25.78
N GLN A 164 16.54 10.03 26.93
CA GLN A 164 15.12 10.30 27.08
C GLN A 164 14.83 10.87 28.46
N VAL A 165 13.74 11.63 28.55
CA VAL A 165 13.15 12.07 29.82
C VAL A 165 11.71 11.58 29.90
N ALA A 166 11.26 11.28 31.12
CA ALA A 166 9.88 10.92 31.39
C ALA A 166 9.40 11.63 32.66
N ALA A 167 8.14 12.03 32.64
CA ALA A 167 7.40 12.45 33.81
C ALA A 167 6.17 11.56 33.92
N SER A 168 6.00 10.85 35.03
CA SER A 168 4.84 10.00 35.28
C SER A 168 4.22 10.26 36.64
N TRP A 169 2.91 10.08 36.70
CA TRP A 169 2.13 10.00 37.92
C TRP A 169 1.70 8.55 38.07
N ILE A 170 2.18 7.94 39.14
CA ILE A 170 1.95 6.55 39.50
C ILE A 170 0.93 6.55 40.64
N LEU A 171 -0.14 5.80 40.45
CA LEU A 171 -1.16 5.51 41.45
C LEU A 171 -1.08 4.03 41.77
N ASN A 172 -0.94 3.69 43.05
CA ASN A 172 -0.96 2.31 43.51
C ASN A 172 -2.07 2.16 44.55
N ALA A 173 -3.01 1.26 44.31
CA ALA A 173 -4.03 0.87 45.27
C ALA A 173 -3.94 -0.64 45.50
N SER A 174 -3.86 -1.06 46.76
CA SER A 174 -3.84 -2.47 47.11
C SER A 174 -4.82 -2.81 48.22
N GLU A 175 -5.41 -4.00 48.13
CA GLU A 175 -6.42 -4.51 49.05
C GLU A 175 -6.13 -5.97 49.39
N ASP A 176 -6.06 -6.28 50.69
CA ASP A 176 -5.96 -7.67 51.16
C ASP A 176 -7.31 -8.37 51.01
N LEU A 177 -7.34 -9.48 50.27
CA LEU A 177 -8.57 -10.21 49.94
C LEU A 177 -8.96 -11.25 51.01
N ARG A 178 -8.21 -11.37 52.12
CA ARG A 178 -8.52 -12.33 53.19
C ARG A 178 -9.50 -11.74 54.22
N THR A 179 -10.70 -12.29 54.25
CA THR A 179 -11.76 -11.94 55.21
C THR A 179 -11.43 -12.45 56.62
N GLY A 180 -11.13 -11.51 57.53
CA GLY A 180 -10.92 -11.82 58.94
C GLY A 180 -10.36 -10.67 59.76
N ALA A 181 -11.12 -9.57 59.86
CA ALA A 181 -10.98 -8.47 60.84
C ALA A 181 -9.99 -7.32 60.56
N THR A 182 -9.29 -7.28 59.43
CA THR A 182 -8.54 -6.09 58.99
C THR A 182 -8.63 -5.94 57.47
N ASP A 183 -9.74 -5.39 56.97
CA ASP A 183 -9.85 -4.92 55.57
C ASP A 183 -8.86 -3.77 55.39
N ARG A 184 -7.62 -4.09 55.00
CA ARG A 184 -6.55 -3.09 54.85
C ARG A 184 -6.43 -2.69 53.39
N TYR A 185 -7.22 -1.68 53.04
CA TYR A 185 -7.03 -0.93 51.81
C TYR A 185 -5.85 0.04 52.02
N THR A 186 -4.94 0.09 51.05
CA THR A 186 -3.87 1.09 51.01
C THR A 186 -3.83 1.73 49.63
N GLN A 187 -3.69 3.05 49.60
CA GLN A 187 -3.56 3.82 48.38
C GLN A 187 -2.38 4.79 48.52
N SER A 188 -1.48 4.78 47.55
CA SER A 188 -0.37 5.71 47.43
C SER A 188 -0.29 6.31 46.04
N SER A 189 0.30 7.49 45.95
CA SER A 189 0.57 8.17 44.68
C SER A 189 2.01 8.67 44.67
N GLU A 190 2.67 8.63 43.52
CA GLU A 190 4.02 9.16 43.33
C GLU A 190 4.10 9.93 42.01
N ILE A 191 4.65 11.15 42.04
CA ILE A 191 5.09 11.83 40.82
C ILE A 191 6.57 11.53 40.61
N VAL A 192 6.91 11.00 39.45
CA VAL A 192 8.26 10.60 39.08
C VAL A 192 8.74 11.43 37.90
N LEU A 193 9.89 12.09 38.06
CA LEU A 193 10.67 12.63 36.96
C LEU A 193 11.91 11.75 36.77
N SER A 194 12.14 11.26 35.56
CA SER A 194 13.31 10.43 35.25
C SER A 194 13.98 10.84 33.95
N GLY A 195 15.28 10.60 33.88
CA GLY A 195 16.09 10.82 32.69
C GLY A 195 17.15 9.73 32.55
N ASN A 196 17.37 9.28 31.32
CA ASN A 196 18.44 8.36 30.97
C ASN A 196 19.20 8.91 29.78
N PHE A 197 20.53 9.04 29.88
CA PHE A 197 21.37 9.65 28.86
C PHE A 197 22.62 8.80 28.58
N PRO A 198 22.74 8.21 27.39
CA PRO A 198 23.96 7.55 26.96
C PRO A 198 25.06 8.57 26.67
N LEU A 199 26.28 8.26 27.08
CA LEU A 199 27.48 9.08 26.89
C LEU A 199 28.45 8.51 25.83
N LEU A 200 28.39 7.19 25.57
CA LEU A 200 29.28 6.50 24.63
C LEU A 200 28.50 5.80 23.51
N ARG A 201 28.11 4.53 23.68
CA ARG A 201 27.25 3.83 22.74
C ARG A 201 25.87 4.48 22.69
N GLY A 202 25.31 4.63 21.49
CA GLY A 202 24.00 5.22 21.28
C GLY A 202 23.95 6.73 21.49
N ALA A 203 25.07 7.39 21.77
CA ALA A 203 25.16 8.84 21.90
C ALA A 203 25.44 9.52 20.54
N GLY A 204 25.01 10.77 20.39
CA GLY A 204 25.26 11.58 19.20
C GLY A 204 24.31 11.26 18.04
N THR A 205 24.80 11.33 16.80
CA THR A 205 23.96 11.17 15.60
C THR A 205 23.39 9.77 15.44
N VAL A 206 24.01 8.76 16.06
CA VAL A 206 23.57 7.35 16.03
C VAL A 206 22.20 7.18 16.70
N ALA A 207 21.92 7.95 17.74
CA ALA A 207 20.61 7.96 18.41
C ALA A 207 19.46 8.31 17.46
N SER A 208 19.73 9.18 16.48
CA SER A 208 18.77 9.62 15.47
C SER A 208 18.86 8.83 14.16
N GLU A 209 19.65 7.74 14.07
CA GLU A 209 19.83 7.02 12.79
C GLU A 209 18.50 6.58 12.19
N GLY A 210 17.58 6.06 13.00
CA GLY A 210 16.25 5.65 12.53
C GLY A 210 15.47 6.80 11.88
N LEU A 211 15.59 8.02 12.42
CA LEU A 211 15.00 9.23 11.85
C LEU A 211 15.71 9.65 10.56
N ILE A 212 17.03 9.72 10.57
CA ILE A 212 17.85 10.07 9.40
C ILE A 212 17.54 9.13 8.23
N GLN A 213 17.48 7.81 8.49
CA GLN A 213 17.19 6.83 7.47
C GLN A 213 15.74 6.95 6.97
N ALA A 214 14.76 7.20 7.86
CA ALA A 214 13.38 7.42 7.43
C ALA A 214 13.24 8.67 6.56
N GLU A 215 13.94 9.77 6.88
CA GLU A 215 13.97 10.97 6.05
C GLU A 215 14.56 10.70 4.66
N ARG A 216 15.67 9.96 4.60
CA ARG A 216 16.26 9.53 3.32
C ARG A 216 15.36 8.59 2.54
N ASN A 217 14.69 7.66 3.20
CA ASN A 217 13.77 6.72 2.56
C ASN A 217 12.59 7.44 1.91
N VAL A 218 12.06 8.53 2.50
CA VAL A 218 11.04 9.37 1.86
C VAL A 218 11.57 10.03 0.58
N VAL A 219 12.80 10.55 0.59
CA VAL A 219 13.44 11.11 -0.61
C VAL A 219 13.59 10.04 -1.69
N TYR A 220 14.02 8.83 -1.32
CA TYR A 220 14.17 7.72 -2.26
C TYR A 220 12.84 7.25 -2.83
N ALA A 221 11.80 7.17 -1.99
CA ALA A 221 10.45 6.81 -2.41
C ALA A 221 9.86 7.87 -3.35
N ALA A 222 10.03 9.17 -3.05
CA ALA A 222 9.60 10.26 -3.92
C ALA A 222 10.27 10.18 -5.30
N ARG A 223 11.58 9.95 -5.33
CA ARG A 223 12.35 9.77 -6.59
C ARG A 223 11.93 8.53 -7.38
N THR A 224 11.67 7.43 -6.69
CA THR A 224 11.18 6.17 -7.29
C THR A 224 9.79 6.37 -7.88
N PHE A 225 8.87 7.00 -7.13
CA PHE A 225 7.52 7.32 -7.57
C PHE A 225 7.52 8.26 -8.78
N GLU A 226 8.34 9.32 -8.77
CA GLU A 226 8.44 10.23 -9.90
C GLU A 226 8.98 9.55 -11.16
N ARG A 227 9.98 8.66 -11.00
CA ARG A 227 10.47 7.85 -12.12
C ARG A 227 9.38 6.92 -12.65
N PHE A 228 8.67 6.22 -11.76
CA PHE A 228 7.55 5.36 -12.12
C PHE A 228 6.49 6.14 -12.90
N ARG A 229 6.08 7.32 -12.42
CA ARG A 229 5.10 8.19 -13.08
C ARG A 229 5.50 8.54 -14.52
N ARG A 230 6.77 8.91 -14.73
CA ARG A 230 7.30 9.21 -16.08
C ARG A 230 7.26 7.98 -17.00
N GLN A 231 7.68 6.82 -16.48
CA GLN A 231 7.70 5.57 -17.25
C GLN A 231 6.28 5.10 -17.59
N LEU A 232 5.35 5.21 -16.64
CA LEU A 232 3.95 4.89 -16.81
C LEU A 232 3.33 5.71 -17.94
N PHE A 233 3.54 7.03 -17.96
CA PHE A 233 2.97 7.90 -18.99
C PHE A 233 3.46 7.53 -20.39
N VAL A 234 4.77 7.27 -20.54
CA VAL A 234 5.34 6.83 -21.80
C VAL A 234 4.78 5.46 -22.21
N SER A 235 4.62 4.54 -21.26
CA SER A 235 4.07 3.22 -21.51
C SER A 235 2.60 3.28 -21.96
N ILE A 236 1.76 4.05 -21.28
CA ILE A 236 0.34 4.24 -21.65
C ILE A 236 0.23 4.91 -23.01
N ALA A 237 1.03 5.94 -23.28
CA ALA A 237 1.07 6.57 -24.60
C ALA A 237 1.47 5.56 -25.69
N SER A 238 2.42 4.68 -25.40
CA SER A 238 2.83 3.62 -26.33
C SER A 238 1.72 2.60 -26.59
N ASP A 239 0.97 2.19 -25.56
CA ASP A 239 -0.20 1.31 -25.72
C ASP A 239 -1.29 1.98 -26.54
N TYR A 240 -1.59 3.24 -26.25
CA TYR A 240 -2.59 4.03 -26.96
C TYR A 240 -2.26 4.16 -28.45
N ILE A 241 -1.00 4.44 -28.79
CA ILE A 241 -0.54 4.51 -30.18
C ILE A 241 -0.67 3.14 -30.87
N ARG A 242 -0.40 2.03 -30.17
CA ARG A 242 -0.62 0.69 -30.72
C ARG A 242 -2.09 0.43 -31.05
N LEU A 243 -3.04 0.89 -30.23
CA LEU A 243 -4.47 0.79 -30.53
C LEU A 243 -4.83 1.58 -31.81
N LEU A 244 -4.31 2.79 -31.96
CA LEU A 244 -4.51 3.59 -33.18
C LEU A 244 -3.94 2.89 -34.43
N GLN A 245 -2.77 2.24 -34.32
CA GLN A 245 -2.18 1.47 -35.42
C GLN A 245 -3.04 0.25 -35.80
N GLN A 246 -3.67 -0.41 -34.83
CA GLN A 246 -4.61 -1.50 -35.06
C GLN A 246 -5.87 -1.00 -35.78
N LEU A 247 -6.46 0.12 -35.33
CA LEU A 247 -7.59 0.74 -36.02
C LEU A 247 -7.27 1.13 -37.47
N ALA A 248 -6.09 1.72 -37.71
CA ALA A 248 -5.65 2.03 -39.07
C ALA A 248 -5.49 0.76 -39.93
N SER A 249 -5.04 -0.35 -39.34
CA SER A 249 -4.91 -1.64 -40.04
C SER A 249 -6.28 -2.22 -40.41
N ILE A 250 -7.28 -2.09 -39.51
CA ILE A 250 -8.67 -2.47 -39.78
C ILE A 250 -9.24 -1.65 -40.94
N GLN A 251 -9.10 -0.33 -40.90
CA GLN A 251 -9.57 0.57 -41.96
C GLN A 251 -8.90 0.28 -43.32
N ASN A 252 -7.60 -0.10 -43.32
CA ASN A 252 -6.92 -0.53 -44.53
C ASN A 252 -7.49 -1.84 -45.09
N GLN A 253 -7.82 -2.80 -44.21
CA GLN A 253 -8.39 -4.07 -44.61
C GLN A 253 -9.83 -3.93 -45.12
N GLU A 254 -10.63 -3.04 -44.53
CA GLU A 254 -11.97 -2.71 -45.00
C GLU A 254 -11.94 -2.15 -46.42
N ARG A 255 -11.04 -1.19 -46.69
CA ARG A 255 -10.82 -0.66 -48.06
C ARG A 255 -10.34 -1.75 -49.04
N ARG A 256 -9.56 -2.72 -48.57
CA ARG A 256 -9.15 -3.88 -49.39
C ARG A 256 -10.35 -4.76 -49.74
N ILE A 257 -11.25 -5.01 -48.79
CA ILE A 257 -12.48 -5.79 -49.03
C ILE A 257 -13.37 -5.09 -50.05
N GLU A 258 -13.61 -3.78 -49.91
CA GLU A 258 -14.37 -3.00 -50.87
C GLU A 258 -13.79 -3.11 -52.29
N SER A 259 -12.45 -3.06 -52.41
CA SER A 259 -11.76 -3.22 -53.69
C SER A 259 -11.92 -4.64 -54.27
N LEU A 260 -11.94 -5.68 -53.42
CA LEU A 260 -12.11 -7.08 -53.84
C LEU A 260 -13.56 -7.40 -54.22
N GLU A 261 -14.55 -6.79 -53.57
CA GLU A 261 -15.96 -6.93 -53.94
C GLU A 261 -16.21 -6.37 -55.35
N LEU A 262 -15.62 -5.21 -55.67
CA LEU A 262 -15.67 -4.64 -57.00
C LEU A 262 -15.01 -5.56 -58.05
N LEU A 263 -13.83 -6.12 -57.72
CA LEU A 263 -13.11 -7.04 -58.59
C LEU A 263 -13.91 -8.32 -58.85
N LEU A 264 -14.56 -8.88 -57.83
CA LEU A 264 -15.39 -10.06 -57.95
C LEU A 264 -16.58 -9.80 -58.88
N ALA A 265 -17.27 -8.65 -58.70
CA ALA A 265 -18.38 -8.25 -59.56
C ALA A 265 -17.95 -8.09 -61.03
N GLU A 266 -16.78 -7.46 -61.28
CA GLU A 266 -16.21 -7.34 -62.61
C GLU A 266 -15.87 -8.71 -63.23
N THR A 267 -15.27 -9.60 -62.45
CA THR A 267 -14.88 -10.95 -62.89
C THR A 267 -16.09 -11.80 -63.25
N GLN A 268 -17.16 -11.73 -62.44
CA GLN A 268 -18.44 -12.40 -62.74
C GLN A 268 -19.03 -11.88 -64.06
N ALA A 269 -19.09 -10.56 -64.25
CA ALA A 269 -19.62 -9.97 -65.49
C ALA A 269 -18.82 -10.41 -66.74
N LYS A 270 -17.49 -10.51 -66.63
CA LYS A 270 -16.64 -11.03 -67.72
C LYS A 270 -16.88 -12.51 -67.99
N ALA A 271 -17.13 -13.30 -66.93
CA ALA A 271 -17.39 -14.73 -67.06
C ALA A 271 -18.73 -14.98 -67.75
N ASP A 272 -19.76 -14.21 -67.40
CA ASP A 272 -21.08 -14.24 -68.04
C ASP A 272 -21.00 -13.88 -69.53
N ALA A 273 -20.07 -12.99 -69.89
CA ALA A 273 -19.75 -12.65 -71.27
C ALA A 273 -18.83 -13.66 -71.98
N GLY A 274 -18.44 -14.76 -71.31
CA GLY A 274 -17.55 -15.80 -71.84
C GLY A 274 -16.09 -15.37 -72.02
N GLN A 275 -15.67 -14.26 -71.41
CA GLN A 275 -14.33 -13.68 -71.58
C GLN A 275 -13.28 -14.22 -70.60
N VAL A 276 -13.71 -14.74 -69.46
CA VAL A 276 -12.83 -15.35 -68.44
C VAL A 276 -13.34 -16.74 -68.08
N ARG A 277 -12.45 -17.57 -67.50
CA ARG A 277 -12.79 -18.95 -67.13
C ARG A 277 -13.48 -19.00 -65.77
N GLY A 278 -14.42 -19.93 -65.58
CA GLY A 278 -15.18 -20.03 -64.34
C GLY A 278 -14.35 -20.18 -63.05
N PHE A 279 -13.15 -20.77 -63.12
CA PHE A 279 -12.26 -20.87 -61.95
C PHE A 279 -11.74 -19.50 -61.49
N GLU A 280 -11.71 -18.49 -62.36
CA GLU A 280 -11.25 -17.13 -62.00
C GLU A 280 -12.23 -16.47 -61.03
N ILE A 281 -13.53 -16.78 -61.12
CA ILE A 281 -14.52 -16.38 -60.10
C ILE A 281 -14.16 -17.00 -58.75
N SER A 282 -13.87 -18.31 -58.72
CA SER A 282 -13.53 -19.00 -57.47
C SER A 282 -12.26 -18.46 -56.83
N ILE A 283 -11.28 -17.99 -57.61
CA ILE A 283 -10.08 -17.32 -57.09
C ILE A 283 -10.47 -15.99 -56.43
N ALA A 284 -11.25 -15.14 -57.12
CA ALA A 284 -11.69 -13.86 -56.60
C ALA A 284 -12.56 -14.02 -55.33
N GLU A 285 -13.45 -15.02 -55.30
CA GLU A 285 -14.24 -15.39 -54.11
C GLU A 285 -13.33 -15.83 -52.96
N SER A 286 -12.34 -16.67 -53.23
CA SER A 286 -11.37 -17.12 -52.22
C SER A 286 -10.58 -15.94 -51.64
N ASP A 287 -10.13 -15.01 -52.47
CA ASP A 287 -9.39 -13.82 -52.05
C ASP A 287 -10.25 -12.90 -51.16
N LEU A 288 -11.54 -12.74 -51.50
CA LEU A 288 -12.51 -11.98 -50.71
C LEU A 288 -12.77 -12.66 -49.36
N LEU A 289 -13.03 -13.98 -49.35
CA LEU A 289 -13.25 -14.75 -48.11
C LEU A 289 -12.03 -14.70 -47.19
N GLN A 290 -10.81 -14.81 -47.74
CA GLN A 290 -9.59 -14.67 -46.97
C GLN A 290 -9.44 -13.25 -46.40
N ALA A 291 -9.83 -12.23 -47.17
CA ALA A 291 -9.82 -10.85 -46.69
C ALA A 291 -10.78 -10.63 -45.52
N GLN A 292 -12.00 -11.18 -45.61
CA GLN A 292 -13.02 -11.12 -44.58
C GLN A 292 -12.59 -11.87 -43.31
N ALA A 293 -12.02 -13.07 -43.45
CA ALA A 293 -11.46 -13.82 -42.32
C ALA A 293 -10.33 -13.05 -41.62
N SER A 294 -9.43 -12.42 -42.39
CA SER A 294 -8.39 -11.57 -41.83
C SER A 294 -8.95 -10.33 -41.11
N LEU A 295 -10.04 -9.73 -41.62
CA LEU A 295 -10.70 -8.59 -40.95
C LEU A 295 -11.29 -9.00 -39.60
N ALA A 296 -11.94 -10.17 -39.53
CA ALA A 296 -12.45 -10.71 -38.28
C ALA A 296 -11.33 -10.89 -37.24
N GLY A 297 -10.20 -11.49 -37.64
CA GLY A 297 -9.03 -11.65 -36.76
C GLY A 297 -8.41 -10.32 -36.28
N LEU A 298 -8.38 -9.29 -37.15
CA LEU A 298 -7.92 -7.95 -36.76
C LEU A 298 -8.86 -7.29 -35.75
N ARG A 299 -10.17 -7.42 -35.93
CA ARG A 299 -11.18 -6.90 -35.01
C ARG A 299 -11.10 -7.57 -33.64
N ASP A 300 -10.95 -8.89 -33.59
CA ASP A 300 -10.79 -9.62 -32.33
C ASP A 300 -9.50 -9.23 -31.59
N SER A 301 -8.40 -9.08 -32.33
CA SER A 301 -7.11 -8.65 -31.77
C SER A 301 -7.18 -7.22 -31.21
N TYR A 302 -7.89 -6.33 -31.90
CA TYR A 302 -8.13 -4.96 -31.44
C TYR A 302 -8.96 -4.95 -30.16
N ARG A 303 -10.10 -5.66 -30.12
CA ARG A 303 -10.96 -5.76 -28.92
C ARG A 303 -10.18 -6.23 -27.70
N PHE A 304 -9.39 -7.29 -27.87
CA PHE A 304 -8.57 -7.79 -26.77
C PHE A 304 -7.50 -6.80 -26.30
N SER A 305 -6.93 -6.02 -27.22
CA SER A 305 -5.96 -4.97 -26.90
C SER A 305 -6.65 -3.78 -26.20
N GLU A 306 -7.85 -3.43 -26.63
CA GLU A 306 -8.71 -2.41 -26.04
C GLU A 306 -9.11 -2.78 -24.60
N ASP A 307 -9.57 -4.01 -24.37
CA ASP A 307 -9.93 -4.51 -23.03
C ASP A 307 -8.73 -4.51 -22.08
N ARG A 308 -7.57 -4.97 -22.55
CA ARG A 308 -6.32 -4.90 -21.77
C ARG A 308 -5.94 -3.46 -21.44
N PHE A 309 -6.13 -2.54 -22.38
CA PHE A 309 -5.87 -1.13 -22.16
C PHE A 309 -6.84 -0.53 -21.14
N LYS A 310 -8.14 -0.83 -21.23
CA LYS A 310 -9.17 -0.45 -20.25
C LYS A 310 -8.79 -0.91 -18.85
N ILE A 311 -8.50 -2.21 -18.69
CA ILE A 311 -8.06 -2.78 -17.41
C ILE A 311 -6.83 -2.05 -16.87
N ARG A 312 -5.85 -1.77 -17.73
CA ARG A 312 -4.61 -1.09 -17.34
C ARG A 312 -4.85 0.32 -16.82
N ILE A 313 -5.66 1.12 -17.52
CA ILE A 313 -5.95 2.50 -17.09
C ILE A 313 -6.98 2.56 -15.96
N GLY A 314 -7.66 1.45 -15.64
CA GLY A 314 -8.62 1.35 -14.56
C GLY A 314 -10.07 1.53 -14.99
N LEU A 315 -10.38 1.40 -16.28
CA LEU A 315 -11.74 1.40 -16.80
C LEU A 315 -12.36 -0.02 -16.73
N PRO A 316 -13.68 -0.11 -16.47
CA PRO A 316 -14.45 -1.33 -16.67
C PRO A 316 -14.38 -1.81 -18.14
N VAL A 317 -14.38 -3.12 -18.35
CA VAL A 317 -14.28 -3.72 -19.71
C VAL A 317 -15.57 -3.56 -20.51
N ASP A 318 -16.72 -3.50 -19.82
CA ASP A 318 -18.06 -3.29 -20.38
C ASP A 318 -18.31 -1.84 -20.80
N GLN A 319 -17.51 -0.88 -20.32
CA GLN A 319 -17.57 0.50 -20.77
C GLN A 319 -17.21 0.59 -22.26
N ALA A 320 -18.17 1.01 -23.07
CA ALA A 320 -17.94 1.32 -24.47
C ALA A 320 -17.04 2.56 -24.57
N VAL A 321 -15.96 2.46 -25.35
CA VAL A 321 -15.05 3.58 -25.62
C VAL A 321 -14.76 3.72 -27.10
N HIS A 322 -14.63 4.95 -27.56
CA HIS A 322 -14.19 5.26 -28.90
C HIS A 322 -12.80 5.91 -28.83
N VAL A 323 -11.78 5.21 -29.31
CA VAL A 323 -10.39 5.71 -29.28
C VAL A 323 -10.24 6.83 -30.30
N SER A 324 -10.08 8.07 -29.81
CA SER A 324 -9.98 9.25 -30.68
C SER A 324 -8.68 9.24 -31.49
N PRO A 325 -8.71 9.51 -32.81
CA PRO A 325 -7.50 9.67 -33.59
C PRO A 325 -6.61 10.79 -33.02
N MET A 326 -5.30 10.59 -33.04
CA MET A 326 -4.33 11.59 -32.60
C MET A 326 -3.25 11.78 -33.66
N GLN A 327 -2.86 13.04 -33.87
CA GLN A 327 -1.66 13.38 -34.64
C GLN A 327 -0.51 13.68 -33.67
N LEU A 328 0.43 12.75 -33.55
CA LEU A 328 1.56 12.90 -32.64
C LEU A 328 2.63 13.78 -33.29
N MET A 329 2.67 15.07 -32.92
CA MET A 329 3.76 15.97 -33.27
C MET A 329 4.75 16.04 -32.10
N LEU A 330 5.71 15.11 -32.06
CA LEU A 330 6.83 15.18 -31.13
C LEU A 330 8.05 15.69 -31.90
N PRO A 331 8.51 16.94 -31.66
CA PRO A 331 9.75 17.41 -32.24
C PRO A 331 10.92 16.61 -31.68
N ASP A 332 11.85 16.22 -32.54
CA ASP A 332 13.07 15.57 -32.10
C ASP A 332 13.87 16.54 -31.23
N PRO A 333 14.37 16.10 -30.06
CA PRO A 333 15.19 16.95 -29.23
C PRO A 333 16.53 17.23 -29.93
N ASP A 334 16.83 18.51 -30.18
CA ASP A 334 18.12 18.96 -30.69
C ASP A 334 19.15 18.97 -29.55
N ILE A 335 19.77 17.80 -29.30
CA ILE A 335 20.75 17.61 -28.23
C ILE A 335 21.87 16.67 -28.67
N GLY A 336 23.12 17.12 -28.47
CA GLY A 336 24.30 16.28 -28.71
C GLY A 336 24.45 15.17 -27.68
N LEU A 337 25.12 14.07 -28.07
CA LEU A 337 25.32 12.89 -27.21
C LEU A 337 25.98 13.24 -25.87
N ASP A 338 27.01 14.09 -25.87
CA ASP A 338 27.72 14.49 -24.66
C ASP A 338 26.84 15.27 -23.68
N GLU A 339 26.00 16.16 -24.21
CA GLU A 339 25.03 16.93 -23.43
C GLU A 339 23.96 16.01 -22.85
N ALA A 340 23.43 15.08 -23.65
CA ALA A 340 22.46 14.09 -23.22
C ALA A 340 23.03 13.18 -22.11
N MET A 341 24.27 12.72 -22.27
CA MET A 341 24.96 11.89 -21.26
C MET A 341 25.17 12.65 -19.96
N ARG A 342 25.62 13.90 -20.01
CA ARG A 342 25.81 14.73 -18.80
C ARG A 342 24.50 14.94 -18.06
N ARG A 343 23.44 15.31 -18.78
CA ARG A 343 22.08 15.45 -18.22
C ARG A 343 21.55 14.13 -17.66
N ALA A 344 21.82 13.01 -18.32
CA ALA A 344 21.42 11.70 -17.82
C ALA A 344 22.12 11.36 -16.50
N LEU A 345 23.43 11.61 -16.37
CA LEU A 345 24.17 11.36 -15.13
C LEU A 345 23.75 12.29 -13.98
N GLU A 346 23.27 13.48 -14.31
CA GLU A 346 22.82 14.48 -13.33
C GLU A 346 21.37 14.23 -12.87
N PHE A 347 20.43 14.05 -13.80
CA PHE A 347 19.00 14.04 -13.51
C PHE A 347 18.37 12.65 -13.37
N ARG A 348 19.13 11.56 -13.59
CA ARG A 348 18.62 10.20 -13.34
C ARG A 348 18.40 9.95 -11.86
N LEU A 349 17.13 9.93 -11.48
CA LEU A 349 16.68 9.75 -10.10
C LEU A 349 17.12 8.40 -9.49
N ASP A 350 17.18 7.34 -10.30
CA ASP A 350 17.68 6.02 -9.89
C ASP A 350 19.18 6.02 -9.59
N LEU A 351 19.96 6.75 -10.38
CA LEU A 351 21.39 6.93 -10.14
C LEU A 351 21.64 7.76 -8.89
N GLN A 352 20.86 8.84 -8.67
CA GLN A 352 20.92 9.62 -7.44
C GLN A 352 20.65 8.75 -6.20
N ASN A 353 19.58 7.93 -6.22
CA ASN A 353 19.30 6.99 -5.14
C ASN A 353 20.46 6.00 -4.92
N SER A 354 21.03 5.46 -5.99
CA SER A 354 22.15 4.52 -5.90
C SER A 354 23.40 5.16 -5.27
N ARG A 355 23.69 6.42 -5.62
CA ARG A 355 24.79 7.20 -5.01
C ARG A 355 24.56 7.46 -3.53
N ASP A 356 23.35 7.85 -3.14
CA ASP A 356 23.06 8.17 -1.75
C ASP A 356 23.10 6.92 -0.85
N ARG A 357 22.70 5.75 -1.38
CA ARG A 357 22.84 4.45 -0.68
C ARG A 357 24.30 4.09 -0.34
N VAL A 358 25.28 4.55 -1.13
CA VAL A 358 26.70 4.39 -0.79
C VAL A 358 27.06 5.19 0.46
N LEU A 359 26.48 6.39 0.62
CA LEU A 359 26.67 7.20 1.82
C LEU A 359 25.98 6.56 3.03
N ASP A 360 24.80 5.97 2.84
CA ASP A 360 24.09 5.22 3.89
C ASP A 360 24.91 4.01 4.34
N ALA A 361 25.48 3.24 3.41
CA ALA A 361 26.36 2.13 3.74
C ALA A 361 27.59 2.57 4.55
N ARG A 362 28.20 3.71 4.22
CA ARG A 362 29.30 4.28 5.01
C ARG A 362 28.84 4.70 6.41
N ARG A 363 27.65 5.28 6.53
CA ARG A 363 27.07 5.64 7.83
C ARG A 363 26.75 4.40 8.66
N ALA A 364 26.20 3.34 8.06
CA ALA A 364 25.95 2.07 8.72
C ALA A 364 27.23 1.47 9.33
N VAL A 365 28.38 1.56 8.64
CA VAL A 365 29.69 1.16 9.21
C VAL A 365 30.08 2.03 10.41
N SER A 366 29.82 3.34 10.35
CA SER A 366 30.05 4.24 11.49
C SER A 366 29.16 3.90 12.69
N ASN A 367 27.91 3.50 12.44
CA ASN A 367 26.95 3.12 13.48
C ASN A 367 27.35 1.78 14.10
N ALA A 368 27.72 0.78 13.30
CA ALA A 368 28.26 -0.49 13.79
C ALA A 368 29.53 -0.29 14.64
N ARG A 369 30.39 0.69 14.29
CA ARG A 369 31.53 1.07 15.13
C ARG A 369 31.09 1.69 16.47
N ASN A 370 29.99 2.43 16.50
CA ASN A 370 29.44 2.95 17.74
C ASN A 370 28.83 1.82 18.58
N ASP A 371 28.16 0.86 17.94
CA ASP A 371 27.51 -0.28 18.60
C ASP A 371 28.50 -1.14 19.39
N ILE A 372 29.79 -1.19 19.01
CA ILE A 372 30.83 -1.92 19.77
C ILE A 372 31.43 -1.14 20.96
N LEU A 373 31.09 0.15 21.16
CA LEU A 373 31.57 0.92 22.31
C LEU A 373 30.93 0.42 23.61
N PRO A 374 31.55 0.60 24.79
CA PRO A 374 30.88 0.34 26.07
C PRO A 374 29.59 1.17 26.25
N ASP A 375 28.62 0.62 26.98
CA ASP A 375 27.46 1.41 27.41
C ASP A 375 27.85 2.20 28.64
N LEU A 376 27.78 3.52 28.54
CA LEU A 376 28.02 4.43 29.65
C LEU A 376 26.82 5.35 29.74
N ASP A 377 25.94 5.10 30.70
CA ASP A 377 24.67 5.79 30.86
C ASP A 377 24.67 6.63 32.14
N VAL A 378 24.06 7.81 32.06
CA VAL A 378 23.73 8.64 33.22
C VAL A 378 22.24 8.56 33.45
N ASN A 379 21.84 8.05 34.61
CA ASN A 379 20.46 7.98 35.03
C ASN A 379 20.19 8.99 36.15
N ALA A 380 19.04 9.63 36.11
CA ALA A 380 18.55 10.50 37.17
C ALA A 380 17.07 10.22 37.41
N ARG A 381 16.65 10.16 38.68
CA ARG A 381 15.26 10.00 39.09
C ARG A 381 14.98 10.91 40.28
N VAL A 382 13.83 11.58 40.25
CA VAL A 382 13.25 12.31 41.37
C VAL A 382 11.84 11.79 41.57
N GLY A 383 11.52 11.32 42.77
CA GLY A 383 10.20 10.83 43.15
C GLY A 383 9.63 11.71 44.25
N LEU A 384 8.36 12.10 44.10
CA LEU A 384 7.59 12.84 45.09
C LEU A 384 6.37 11.97 45.45
N PRO A 385 6.49 11.13 46.50
CA PRO A 385 5.40 10.29 46.96
C PRO A 385 4.40 11.06 47.83
N THR A 386 3.26 10.43 48.10
CA THR A 386 2.36 10.78 49.21
C THR A 386 2.92 10.26 50.52
N ASP A 387 2.47 10.81 51.64
CA ASP A 387 2.86 10.35 52.99
C ASP A 387 2.67 8.82 53.13
N PRO A 388 3.74 8.05 53.41
CA PRO A 388 3.66 6.59 53.53
C PRO A 388 2.93 6.13 54.80
N ASP A 389 2.75 7.01 55.79
CA ASP A 389 2.03 6.71 57.03
C ASP A 389 0.51 6.87 56.87
N GLU A 390 0.04 7.42 55.75
CA GLU A 390 -1.38 7.48 55.39
C GLU A 390 -1.80 6.28 54.51
N ASP A 391 -2.77 5.50 54.98
CA ASP A 391 -3.36 4.40 54.19
C ASP A 391 -4.12 4.93 52.93
N GLU A 392 -4.41 6.23 52.84
CA GLU A 392 -5.06 6.88 51.69
C GLU A 392 -4.32 8.15 51.22
N GLY A 393 -3.14 8.01 50.62
CA GLY A 393 -2.30 9.14 50.20
C GLY A 393 -2.90 10.08 49.13
N ARG A 394 -3.96 9.68 48.42
CA ARG A 394 -4.73 10.47 47.42
C ARG A 394 -3.83 11.44 46.60
N LEU A 395 -4.02 12.76 46.75
CA LEU A 395 -3.22 13.83 46.10
C LEU A 395 -2.35 14.60 47.11
N GLY A 396 -2.16 14.07 48.32
CA GLY A 396 -1.39 14.67 49.40
C GLY A 396 0.11 14.40 49.23
N PHE A 397 0.73 14.95 48.20
CA PHE A 397 2.18 14.82 47.99
C PHE A 397 2.95 15.47 49.13
N ASP A 398 3.89 14.74 49.71
CA ASP A 398 4.73 15.23 50.81
C ASP A 398 6.14 15.55 50.31
N PRO A 399 6.54 16.85 50.26
CA PRO A 399 7.89 17.24 49.90
C PRO A 399 8.98 16.72 50.83
N ASP A 400 8.66 16.39 52.08
CA ASP A 400 9.61 15.87 53.05
C ASP A 400 10.00 14.41 52.75
N GLU A 401 9.14 13.67 52.04
CA GLU A 401 9.36 12.32 51.53
C GLU A 401 9.96 12.29 50.11
N LEU A 402 10.40 13.44 49.59
CA LEU A 402 11.03 13.54 48.28
C LEU A 402 12.30 12.68 48.23
N SER A 403 12.33 11.76 47.26
CA SER A 403 13.49 10.93 46.98
C SER A 403 14.17 11.36 45.69
N TYR A 404 15.49 11.31 45.65
CA TYR A 404 16.26 11.53 44.42
C TYR A 404 17.39 10.52 44.33
N SER A 405 17.70 10.12 43.11
CA SER A 405 18.87 9.30 42.80
C SER A 405 19.49 9.75 41.49
N ALA A 406 20.82 9.72 41.45
CA ALA A 406 21.59 9.91 40.24
C ALA A 406 22.65 8.82 40.20
N GLY A 407 22.79 8.16 39.06
CA GLY A 407 23.72 7.06 38.86
C GLY A 407 24.47 7.20 37.55
N ILE A 408 25.64 6.57 37.51
CA ILE A 408 26.39 6.32 36.29
C ILE A 408 26.52 4.81 36.18
N MET A 409 26.02 4.25 35.09
CA MET A 409 26.11 2.82 34.80
C MET A 409 27.11 2.61 33.68
N LEU A 410 28.08 1.72 33.89
CA LEU A 410 29.03 1.29 32.87
C LEU A 410 28.84 -0.21 32.63
N ASP A 411 28.42 -0.56 31.42
CA ASP A 411 28.41 -1.94 30.94
C ASP A 411 29.59 -2.17 29.97
N LEU A 412 30.45 -3.12 30.34
CA LEU A 412 31.63 -3.49 29.56
C LEU A 412 31.31 -4.74 28.74
N PRO A 413 31.26 -4.65 27.40
CA PRO A 413 31.00 -5.81 26.57
C PRO A 413 32.23 -6.73 26.54
N LEU A 414 32.21 -7.79 27.36
CA LEU A 414 33.30 -8.75 27.49
C LEU A 414 33.34 -9.79 26.35
N ASP A 415 32.20 -10.09 25.73
CA ASP A 415 32.11 -10.96 24.55
C ASP A 415 31.05 -10.43 23.55
N ARG A 416 31.47 -10.21 22.30
CA ARG A 416 30.66 -9.68 21.19
C ARG A 416 31.01 -10.33 19.86
N LEU A 417 31.11 -11.65 19.88
CA LEU A 417 31.44 -12.44 18.70
C LEU A 417 30.37 -12.36 17.59
N GLU A 418 29.10 -12.09 17.93
CA GLU A 418 28.01 -11.95 16.96
C GLU A 418 27.89 -10.55 16.32
N GLU A 419 28.55 -9.53 16.89
CA GLU A 419 28.49 -8.13 16.42
C GLU A 419 29.79 -7.67 15.71
N LYS A 420 30.83 -8.52 15.68
CA LYS A 420 32.09 -8.34 14.96
C LYS A 420 32.02 -8.90 13.54
#